data_AF-A3W3E9-F1
#
_entry.id   AF-A3W3E9-F1
#
_cell.length_a   1.000
_cell.length_b   1.000
_cell.length_c   1.000
_cell.angle_alpha   90.00
_cell.angle_beta   90.00
_cell.angle_gamma   90.00
#
_symmetry.space_group_name_H-M   'P 1'
#
loop_
_entity.id
_entity.type
_entity.pdbx_description
1 polymer ?
#
loop_
_entity_poly.entity_id
_entity_poly.type
_entity_poly.pdbx_seq_one_letter_code
_entity_poly.pdbx_strand_id
1 'polypeptide(L)'
;MDLAETAYIRNGYRAIMRLMAAEKWHETKSCECFMNTISWEEVVEKSDAFRVSDDVRRPFDVSDLRLRADAMLARRDEACAN
;
A
#
# COMPACT_ATOMS: atom_id res chain seq x y z
N MET A 1 5.72 17.59 -18.01
CA MET A 1 5.51 16.47 -17.07
C MET A 1 4.66 15.44 -17.79
N ASP A 2 5.22 14.27 -18.07
CA ASP A 2 4.46 13.18 -18.67
C ASP A 2 3.56 12.52 -17.60
N LEU A 3 2.25 12.45 -17.88
CA LEU A 3 1.27 11.86 -16.99
C LEU A 3 1.53 10.35 -16.82
N ALA A 4 1.99 9.67 -17.87
CA ALA A 4 2.32 8.26 -17.79
C ALA A 4 3.53 8.01 -16.88
N GLU A 5 4.55 8.88 -16.98
CA GLU A 5 5.76 8.79 -16.15
C GLU A 5 5.46 8.95 -14.65
N THR A 6 4.62 9.91 -14.27
CA THR A 6 4.23 10.09 -12.86
C THR A 6 3.22 9.06 -12.37
N ALA A 7 2.45 8.44 -13.26
CA ALA A 7 1.41 7.48 -12.90
C ALA A 7 1.98 6.21 -12.27
N TYR A 8 3.09 5.67 -12.78
CA TYR A 8 3.67 4.44 -12.24
C TYR A 8 4.12 4.59 -10.79
N ILE A 9 4.86 5.66 -10.48
CA ILE A 9 5.34 5.93 -9.13
C ILE A 9 4.17 6.21 -8.17
N ARG A 10 3.15 6.96 -8.62
CA ARG A 10 1.93 7.23 -7.83
C ARG A 10 1.13 5.96 -7.54
N ASN A 11 1.05 5.05 -8.52
CA ASN A 11 0.40 3.75 -8.33
C ASN A 11 1.17 2.87 -7.35
N GLY A 12 2.50 2.95 -7.37
CA GLY A 12 3.39 2.38 -6.36
C GLY A 12 3.06 2.85 -4.95
N TYR A 13 3.12 4.16 -4.72
CA TYR A 13 2.82 4.73 -3.40
C TYR A 13 1.39 4.42 -2.94
N ARG A 14 0.41 4.42 -3.84
CA ARG A 14 -0.97 3.99 -3.51
C ARG A 14 -1.04 2.53 -3.07
N ALA A 15 -0.27 1.64 -3.70
CA ALA A 15 -0.23 0.23 -3.32
C ALA A 15 0.46 0.04 -1.95
N ILE A 16 1.55 0.77 -1.70
CA ILE A 16 2.24 0.79 -0.41
C ILE A 16 1.31 1.29 0.70
N MET A 17 0.60 2.41 0.49
CA MET A 17 -0.37 2.94 1.47
C MET A 17 -1.46 1.91 1.80
N ARG A 18 -1.99 1.22 0.78
CA ARG A 18 -3.00 0.17 0.98
C ARG A 18 -2.45 -1.00 1.79
N LEU A 19 -1.22 -1.41 1.53
CA LEU A 19 -0.54 -2.45 2.31
C LEU A 19 -0.32 -2.00 3.76
N MET A 20 0.18 -0.80 4.00
CA MET A 20 0.35 -0.24 5.35
C MET A 20 -0.97 -0.18 6.13
N ALA A 21 -2.08 0.21 5.47
CA ALA A 21 -3.40 0.21 6.10
C ALA A 21 -3.86 -1.20 6.48
N ALA A 22 -3.54 -2.18 5.63
CA ALA A 22 -3.85 -3.58 5.89
C ALA A 22 -2.99 -4.17 7.03
N GLU A 23 -1.70 -3.81 7.09
CA GLU A 23 -0.78 -4.14 8.18
C GLU A 23 -1.28 -3.54 9.51
N LYS A 24 -1.73 -2.28 9.50
CA LYS A 24 -2.27 -1.62 10.69
C LYS A 24 -3.56 -2.27 11.21
N TRP A 25 -4.43 -2.73 10.31
CA TRP A 25 -5.52 -3.63 10.71
C TRP A 25 -4.97 -4.91 11.33
N HIS A 26 -3.98 -5.55 10.70
CA HIS A 26 -3.44 -6.80 11.18
C HIS A 26 -2.83 -6.67 12.58
N GLU A 27 -2.17 -5.56 12.89
CA GLU A 27 -1.56 -5.23 14.17
C GLU A 27 -2.61 -4.93 15.25
N THR A 28 -3.60 -4.09 14.93
CA THR A 28 -4.57 -3.57 15.91
C THR A 28 -5.82 -4.43 16.06
N LYS A 29 -6.12 -5.26 15.05
CA LYS A 29 -7.40 -5.95 14.85
C LYS A 29 -8.63 -5.04 14.81
N SER A 30 -8.45 -3.72 14.68
CA SER A 30 -9.53 -2.75 14.61
C SER A 30 -10.18 -2.75 13.23
N CYS A 31 -11.52 -2.78 13.17
CA CYS A 31 -12.29 -2.70 11.93
C CYS A 31 -12.33 -1.29 11.31
N GLU A 32 -11.61 -0.32 11.88
CA GLU A 32 -11.49 1.02 11.32
C GLU A 32 -10.79 1.04 9.95
N CYS A 33 -11.13 2.04 9.15
CA CYS A 33 -10.44 2.29 7.89
C CYS A 33 -9.17 3.10 8.12
N PHE A 34 -8.01 2.42 8.13
CA PHE A 34 -6.72 3.07 8.35
C PHE A 34 -6.18 3.89 7.17
N MET A 35 -6.79 3.81 5.98
CA MET A 35 -6.34 4.54 4.78
C MET A 35 -6.22 6.04 5.00
N ASN A 36 -7.08 6.63 5.84
CA ASN A 36 -7.08 8.07 6.12
C ASN A 36 -6.16 8.46 7.29
N THR A 37 -5.53 7.48 7.94
CA THR A 37 -4.64 7.69 9.10
C THR A 37 -3.16 7.71 8.73
N ILE A 38 -2.86 7.41 7.46
CA ILE A 38 -1.49 7.28 6.94
C ILE A 38 -1.21 8.48 6.04
N SER A 39 -0.14 9.21 6.33
CA SER A 39 0.28 10.35 5.51
C SER A 39 1.06 9.89 4.27
N TRP A 40 1.10 10.72 3.23
CA TRP A 40 1.95 10.46 2.07
C TRP A 40 3.44 10.50 2.41
N GLU A 41 3.84 11.30 3.39
CA GLU A 41 5.22 11.36 3.88
C GLU A 41 5.64 10.02 4.48
N GLU A 42 4.82 9.42 5.33
CA GLU A 42 5.08 8.10 5.91
C GLU A 42 5.19 7.02 4.83
N VAL A 43 4.37 7.11 3.78
CA VAL A 43 4.43 6.20 2.63
C VAL A 43 5.77 6.35 1.89
N VAL A 44 6.24 7.58 1.68
CA VAL A 44 7.52 7.84 1.02
C VAL A 44 8.67 7.32 1.88
N GLU A 45 8.66 7.59 3.19
CA GLU A 45 9.68 7.12 4.14
C GLU A 45 9.78 5.58 4.16
N LYS A 46 8.64 4.88 4.17
CA LYS A 46 8.63 3.41 4.14
C LYS A 46 8.85 2.82 2.75
N SER A 47 8.74 3.61 1.68
CA SER A 47 8.70 3.08 0.32
C SER A 47 9.97 2.34 -0.10
N ASP A 48 11.12 2.73 0.45
CA ASP A 48 12.40 2.11 0.09
C ASP A 48 12.46 0.63 0.48
N ALA A 49 11.77 0.23 1.55
CA ALA A 49 11.64 -1.17 1.97
C ALA A 49 10.87 -2.05 0.96
N PHE A 50 10.16 -1.44 0.01
CA PHE A 50 9.39 -2.12 -1.03
C PHE A 50 10.00 -2.00 -2.42
N ARG A 51 11.18 -1.37 -2.55
CA ARG A 51 11.88 -1.23 -3.82
C ARG A 51 12.38 -2.59 -4.30
N VAL A 52 12.09 -2.91 -5.56
CA VAL A 52 12.53 -4.14 -6.24
C VAL A 52 13.33 -3.86 -7.51
N SER A 53 13.42 -2.59 -7.91
CA SER A 53 14.12 -2.17 -9.13
C SER A 53 14.75 -0.78 -8.97
N ASP A 54 15.86 -0.59 -9.68
CA ASP A 54 16.50 0.72 -9.87
C ASP A 54 15.84 1.53 -11.00
N ASP A 55 14.88 0.96 -11.73
CA ASP A 55 14.07 1.72 -12.70
C ASP A 55 13.24 2.77 -11.94
N VAL A 56 13.64 4.03 -12.09
CA VAL A 56 12.98 5.18 -11.48
C VAL A 56 11.49 5.26 -11.86
N ARG A 57 11.10 4.71 -13.02
CA ARG A 57 9.70 4.67 -13.46
C ARG A 57 8.93 3.52 -12.84
N ARG A 58 9.58 2.40 -12.53
CA ARG A 58 8.93 1.20 -11.98
C ARG A 58 9.71 0.61 -10.80
N PRO A 59 9.91 1.38 -9.72
CA PRO A 59 10.72 0.93 -8.59
C PRO A 59 10.05 -0.16 -7.76
N PHE A 60 8.73 -0.36 -7.92
CA PHE A 60 7.92 -1.26 -7.10
C PHE A 60 7.20 -2.31 -7.94
N ASP A 61 7.05 -3.51 -7.39
CA ASP A 61 6.10 -4.50 -7.89
C ASP A 61 4.70 -4.19 -7.34
N VAL A 62 3.94 -3.38 -8.10
CA VAL A 62 2.58 -2.98 -7.74
C VAL A 62 1.64 -4.18 -7.63
N SER A 63 1.88 -5.24 -8.40
CA SER A 63 1.03 -6.43 -8.40
C SER A 63 1.22 -7.22 -7.10
N ASP A 64 2.47 -7.46 -6.70
CA ASP A 64 2.80 -8.11 -5.43
C ASP A 64 2.24 -7.35 -4.22
N LEU A 65 2.47 -6.03 -4.18
CA LEU A 65 1.98 -5.16 -3.10
C LEU A 65 0.46 -5.26 -2.93
N ARG A 66 -0.28 -5.29 -4.06
CA ARG A 66 -1.74 -5.43 -4.04
C ARG A 66 -2.18 -6.80 -3.57
N LEU A 67 -1.56 -7.88 -4.06
CA LEU A 67 -1.88 -9.24 -3.62
C LEU A 67 -1.70 -9.42 -2.11
N ARG A 68 -0.61 -8.88 -1.56
CA ARG A 68 -0.35 -8.90 -0.12
C ARG A 68 -1.39 -8.11 0.68
N ALA A 69 -1.71 -6.90 0.22
CA ALA A 69 -2.73 -6.07 0.86
C ALA A 69 -4.11 -6.73 0.81
N ASP A 70 -4.49 -7.29 -0.35
CA ASP A 70 -5.79 -7.94 -0.55
C ASP A 70 -5.94 -9.19 0.33
N ALA A 71 -4.88 -9.98 0.50
CA ALA A 71 -4.90 -11.12 1.41
C ALA A 71 -5.15 -10.72 2.87
N MET A 72 -4.58 -9.61 3.32
CA MET A 72 -4.83 -9.08 4.68
C MET A 72 -6.23 -8.48 4.80
N LEU A 73 -6.66 -7.70 3.81
CA LEU A 73 -7.96 -7.05 3.81
C LEU A 73 -9.12 -8.05 3.68
N ALA A 74 -8.94 -9.16 2.95
CA ALA A 74 -9.93 -10.24 2.92
C ALA A 74 -10.16 -10.83 4.33
N ARG A 75 -9.08 -11.07 5.09
CA ARG A 75 -9.18 -11.53 6.48
C ARG A 75 -9.82 -10.48 7.40
N ARG A 76 -9.58 -9.20 7.16
CA ARG A 76 -10.31 -8.12 7.85
C ARG A 76 -11.79 -8.22 7.56
N ASP A 77 -12.16 -8.29 6.28
CA ASP A 77 -13.55 -8.26 5.86
C ASP A 77 -14.33 -9.45 6.43
N GLU A 78 -13.71 -10.63 6.51
CA GLU A 78 -14.26 -11.79 7.22
C GLU A 78 -14.41 -11.55 8.73
N ALA A 79 -13.40 -10.96 9.39
CA ALA A 79 -13.42 -10.73 10.84
C ALA A 79 -14.34 -9.57 11.27
N CYS A 80 -14.59 -8.62 10.36
CA CYS A 80 -15.36 -7.40 10.60
C CYS A 80 -16.76 -7.43 9.99
N ALA A 81 -17.15 -8.55 9.36
CA ALA A 81 -18.50 -8.79 8.88
C ALA A 81 -19.46 -8.89 10.08
N ASN A 82 -20.10 -7.77 10.41
CA ASN A 82 -21.22 -7.66 11.34
C ASN A 82 -22.44 -7.11 10.60
#